data_AF-A0A3C1PR55-F1
#
_entry.id   AF-A0A3C1PR55-F1
#
_cell.length_a   1.000
_cell.length_b   1.000
_cell.length_c   1.000
_cell.angle_alpha   90.00
_cell.angle_beta   90.00
_cell.angle_gamma   90.00
#
_symmetry.space_group_name_H-M   'P 1'
#
loop_
_entity.id
_entity.type
_entity.pdbx_description
1 polymer ?
#
loop_
_entity_poly.entity_id
_entity_poly.type
_entity_poly.pdbx_seq_one_letter_code
_entity_poly.pdbx_strand_id
1 'polypeptide(L)'
;MKAEIFESKFWISETNAAVLKSETEILLLKSGFQIVGFTEHYFQPQGFTCVWLLAESHCAIHTFPEKNKSYILLNSCNSEYNKLFQNYFQHSFICL
;
A
#
# COMPACT_ATOMS: atom_id res chain seq x y z
N MET A 1 18.09 -8.99 17.89
CA MET A 1 17.21 -8.24 16.96
C MET A 1 17.00 -6.85 17.51
N LYS A 2 17.11 -5.81 16.68
CA LYS A 2 16.64 -4.46 17.04
C LYS A 2 15.20 -4.34 16.57
N ALA A 3 14.33 -3.77 17.39
CA ALA A 3 12.97 -3.44 16.98
C ALA A 3 13.02 -2.19 16.09
N GLU A 4 12.91 -2.39 14.79
CA GLU A 4 12.96 -1.33 13.79
C GLU A 4 11.85 -1.54 12.76
N ILE A 5 11.19 -0.44 12.38
CA ILE A 5 10.15 -0.42 11.35
C ILE A 5 10.60 0.55 10.26
N PHE A 6 10.60 0.06 9.03
CA PHE A 6 10.90 0.83 7.83
C PHE A 6 9.61 1.33 7.22
N GLU A 7 9.54 2.64 7.01
CA GLU A 7 8.34 3.30 6.52
C GLU A 7 8.52 3.72 5.05
N SER A 8 7.47 3.53 4.24
CA SER A 8 7.39 4.05 2.88
C SER A 8 6.04 4.70 2.65
N LYS A 9 6.06 5.90 2.08
CA LYS A 9 4.90 6.77 1.91
C LYS A 9 4.79 7.22 0.47
N PHE A 10 3.61 7.12 -0.12
CA PHE A 10 3.36 7.52 -1.50
C PHE A 10 2.10 8.37 -1.61
N TRP A 11 2.17 9.39 -2.45
CA TRP A 11 1.02 10.13 -2.94
C TRP A 11 0.94 9.92 -4.44
N ILE A 12 -0.17 9.36 -4.92
CA ILE A 12 -0.39 9.05 -6.34
C ILE A 12 -1.75 9.59 -6.81
N SER A 13 -1.95 9.70 -8.12
CA SER A 13 -3.20 10.20 -8.71
C SER A 13 -4.27 9.12 -8.92
N GLU A 14 -3.91 7.84 -8.93
CA GLU A 14 -4.89 6.75 -9.05
C GLU A 14 -5.81 6.74 -7.83
N THR A 15 -7.12 6.63 -8.06
CA THR A 15 -8.18 6.65 -7.02
C THR A 15 -9.18 5.51 -7.16
N ASN A 16 -9.06 4.68 -8.20
CA ASN A 16 -9.87 3.48 -8.40
C ASN A 16 -9.50 2.41 -7.37
N ALA A 17 -10.44 2.14 -6.46
CA ALA A 17 -10.26 1.18 -5.37
C ALA A 17 -9.88 -0.23 -5.86
N ALA A 18 -10.47 -0.70 -6.96
CA ALA A 18 -10.20 -2.04 -7.49
C ALA A 18 -8.75 -2.15 -7.99
N VAL A 19 -8.28 -1.14 -8.74
CA VAL A 19 -6.89 -1.07 -9.24
C VAL A 19 -5.91 -0.98 -8.08
N LEU A 20 -6.14 -0.05 -7.15
CA LEU A 20 -5.25 0.13 -5.98
C LEU A 20 -5.16 -1.15 -5.15
N LYS A 21 -6.29 -1.83 -4.94
CA LYS A 21 -6.36 -3.08 -4.20
C LYS A 21 -5.58 -4.20 -4.90
N SER A 22 -5.93 -4.50 -6.14
CA SER A 22 -5.34 -5.64 -6.86
C SER A 22 -3.84 -5.47 -7.07
N GLU A 23 -3.41 -4.30 -7.53
CA GLU A 23 -2.01 -4.04 -7.82
C GLU A 23 -1.17 -4.00 -6.54
N THR A 24 -1.63 -3.31 -5.49
CA THR A 24 -0.86 -3.24 -4.23
C THR A 24 -0.71 -4.62 -3.61
N GLU A 25 -1.75 -5.46 -3.64
CA GLU A 25 -1.67 -6.84 -3.15
C GLU A 25 -0.64 -7.66 -3.95
N ILE A 26 -0.65 -7.56 -5.28
CA ILE A 26 0.36 -8.21 -6.14
C ILE A 26 1.77 -7.74 -5.78
N LEU A 27 1.96 -6.43 -5.57
CA LEU A 27 3.26 -5.87 -5.22
C LEU A 27 3.74 -6.32 -3.84
N LEU A 28 2.85 -6.38 -2.84
CA LEU A 28 3.17 -6.90 -1.50
C LEU A 28 3.67 -8.36 -1.59
N LEU A 29 2.92 -9.21 -2.30
CA LEU A 29 3.29 -10.63 -2.48
C LEU A 29 4.61 -10.77 -3.25
N LYS A 30 4.80 -9.98 -4.31
CA LYS A 30 6.03 -9.98 -5.14
C LYS A 30 7.25 -9.52 -4.35
N SER A 31 7.07 -8.63 -3.38
CA SER A 31 8.14 -8.16 -2.49
C SER A 31 8.47 -9.13 -1.35
N GLY A 32 7.72 -10.24 -1.21
CA GLY A 32 7.96 -11.27 -0.20
C GLY A 32 7.17 -11.11 1.08
N PHE A 33 6.22 -10.17 1.15
CA PHE A 33 5.36 -10.05 2.32
C PHE A 33 4.35 -11.19 2.42
N GLN A 34 4.12 -11.67 3.64
CA GLN A 34 3.00 -12.55 3.95
C GLN A 34 1.81 -11.73 4.43
N ILE A 35 0.70 -11.81 3.70
CA ILE A 35 -0.58 -11.21 4.10
C ILE A 35 -1.27 -12.17 5.07
N VAL A 36 -1.62 -11.66 6.25
CA VAL A 36 -2.34 -12.43 7.30
C VAL A 36 -3.78 -11.96 7.47
N GLY A 37 -4.14 -10.80 6.92
CA GLY A 37 -5.51 -10.31 6.94
C GLY A 37 -5.69 -9.10 6.02
N PHE A 38 -6.93 -8.85 5.65
CA PHE A 38 -7.33 -7.71 4.82
C PHE A 38 -8.68 -7.18 5.30
N THR A 39 -8.84 -5.87 5.30
CA THR A 39 -10.13 -5.20 5.55
C THR A 39 -10.25 -3.95 4.72
N GLU A 40 -11.47 -3.59 4.34
CA GLU A 40 -11.76 -2.42 3.51
C GLU A 40 -13.07 -1.73 3.88
N HIS A 41 -13.18 -0.47 3.50
CA HIS A 41 -14.37 0.34 3.66
C HIS A 41 -14.53 1.32 2.49
N TYR A 42 -15.77 1.45 2.02
CA TYR A 42 -16.17 2.40 0.98
C TYR A 42 -17.02 3.51 1.60
N PHE A 43 -16.54 4.75 1.49
CA PHE A 43 -17.21 5.93 2.03
C PHE A 43 -18.25 6.48 1.05
N GLN A 44 -19.19 7.27 1.58
CA GLN A 44 -20.19 8.00 0.80
C GLN A 44 -19.88 9.52 0.84
N PRO A 45 -20.03 10.26 -0.28
CA PRO A 45 -20.44 9.77 -1.60
C PRO A 45 -19.33 9.03 -2.38
N GLN A 46 -18.08 9.13 -1.92
CA GLN A 46 -16.91 8.49 -2.52
C GLN A 46 -15.80 8.35 -1.48
N GLY A 47 -14.75 7.62 -1.83
CA GLY A 47 -13.59 7.37 -0.96
C GLY A 47 -13.47 5.91 -0.57
N PHE A 48 -12.24 5.46 -0.37
CA PHE A 48 -11.90 4.08 -0.10
C PHE A 48 -10.76 4.03 0.91
N THR A 49 -10.84 3.11 1.86
CA THR A 49 -9.73 2.78 2.75
C THR A 49 -9.61 1.27 2.84
N CYS A 50 -8.40 0.76 2.74
CA CYS A 50 -8.11 -0.63 3.03
C CYS A 50 -6.80 -0.78 3.80
N VAL A 51 -6.67 -1.91 4.48
CA VAL A 51 -5.47 -2.29 5.22
C VAL A 51 -5.18 -3.77 4.97
N TRP A 52 -3.96 -4.07 4.57
CA TRP A 52 -3.37 -5.40 4.66
C TRP A 52 -2.61 -5.51 5.98
N LEU A 53 -3.02 -6.46 6.82
CA LEU A 53 -2.20 -6.90 7.93
C LEU A 53 -1.15 -7.86 7.38
N LEU A 54 0.11 -7.54 7.62
CA LEU A 54 1.26 -8.35 7.20
C LEU A 54 1.87 -9.02 8.43
N ALA A 55 2.64 -10.10 8.23
CA ALA A 55 3.39 -10.71 9.34
C ALA A 55 4.32 -9.64 9.99
N GLU A 56 3.96 -9.23 11.22
CA GLU A 56 4.65 -8.21 12.02
C GLU A 56 4.70 -6.79 11.43
N SER A 57 3.81 -6.44 10.50
CA SER A 57 3.76 -5.11 9.89
C SER A 57 2.42 -4.83 9.18
N HIS A 58 2.27 -3.77 8.38
CA HIS A 58 1.02 -3.47 7.68
C HIS A 58 1.19 -2.50 6.49
N CYS A 59 0.27 -2.58 5.53
CA CYS A 59 0.12 -1.61 4.46
C CYS A 59 -1.31 -1.04 4.44
N ALA A 60 -1.45 0.27 4.29
CA ALA A 60 -2.75 0.95 4.26
C ALA A 60 -2.86 1.88 3.05
N ILE A 61 -4.07 2.00 2.53
CA ILE A 61 -4.43 2.93 1.45
C ILE A 61 -5.60 3.79 1.91
N HIS A 62 -5.53 5.08 1.59
CA HIS A 62 -6.63 6.03 1.73
C HIS A 62 -6.80 6.81 0.42
N THR A 63 -8.01 6.83 -0.13
CA THR A 63 -8.30 7.58 -1.36
C THR A 63 -9.11 8.84 -1.05
N PHE A 64 -8.80 9.90 -1.79
CA PHE A 64 -9.48 11.20 -1.76
C PHE A 64 -9.84 11.57 -3.21
N PRO A 65 -10.87 10.95 -3.82
CA PRO A 65 -11.16 11.11 -5.24
C PRO A 65 -11.45 12.57 -5.64
N GLU A 66 -12.00 13.39 -4.74
CA GLU A 66 -12.28 14.82 -4.94
C GLU A 66 -11.01 15.67 -5.07
N LYS A 67 -9.86 15.11 -4.68
CA LYS A 67 -8.53 15.70 -4.84
C LYS A 67 -7.69 14.99 -5.89
N ASN A 68 -8.24 13.97 -6.57
CA ASN A 68 -7.53 13.08 -7.48
C ASN A 68 -6.23 12.53 -6.85
N LYS A 69 -6.33 12.06 -5.59
CA LYS A 69 -5.17 11.61 -4.81
C LYS A 69 -5.49 10.39 -3.98
N SER A 70 -4.50 9.51 -3.86
CA SER A 70 -4.47 8.44 -2.87
C SER A 70 -3.17 8.48 -2.10
N TYR A 71 -3.26 8.14 -0.82
CA TYR A 71 -2.13 8.00 0.10
C TYR A 71 -1.93 6.52 0.42
N ILE A 72 -0.70 6.05 0.24
CA ILE A 72 -0.28 4.68 0.52
C ILE A 72 0.83 4.72 1.55
N LEU A 73 0.67 3.94 2.62
CA LEU A 73 1.64 3.80 3.70
C LEU A 73 1.98 2.32 3.89
N LEU A 74 3.25 1.99 3.73
CA LEU A 74 3.80 0.69 4.10
C LEU A 74 4.68 0.86 5.33
N ASN A 75 4.33 0.19 6.41
CA ASN A 75 5.22 -0.09 7.52
C ASN A 75 5.75 -1.51 7.34
N SER A 76 7.05 -1.71 7.45
CA SER A 76 7.70 -3.02 7.24
C SER A 76 8.67 -3.34 8.37
N CYS A 77 8.66 -4.59 8.84
CA CYS A 77 9.67 -5.15 9.74
C CYS A 77 10.94 -5.62 8.99
N ASN A 78 10.92 -5.63 7.65
CA ASN A 78 12.02 -6.08 6.80
C ASN A 78 12.43 -4.99 5.80
N SER A 79 13.68 -4.53 5.87
CA SER A 79 14.21 -3.47 5.00
C SER A 79 14.35 -3.88 3.54
N GLU A 80 14.60 -5.15 3.26
CA GLU A 80 14.75 -5.66 1.89
C GLU A 80 13.41 -5.69 1.18
N TYR A 81 12.39 -6.27 1.83
CA TYR A 81 11.03 -6.32 1.28
C TYR A 81 10.46 -4.92 1.07
N ASN A 82 10.76 -4.00 2.00
CA ASN A 82 10.39 -2.60 1.86
C ASN A 82 11.03 -1.95 0.62
N LYS A 83 12.33 -2.15 0.38
CA LYS A 83 13.02 -1.63 -0.81
C LYS A 83 12.46 -2.21 -2.12
N LEU A 84 12.18 -3.52 -2.14
CA LEU A 84 11.57 -4.17 -3.31
C LEU A 84 10.18 -3.58 -3.60
N PHE A 85 9.36 -3.40 -2.56
CA PHE A 85 8.04 -2.80 -2.72
C PHE A 85 8.14 -1.37 -3.25
N GLN A 86 9.03 -0.54 -2.68
CA GLN A 86 9.25 0.82 -3.17
C GLN A 86 9.61 0.85 -4.66
N ASN A 87 10.53 -0.02 -5.10
CA ASN A 87 10.93 -0.12 -6.49
C ASN A 87 9.74 -0.47 -7.39
N TYR A 88 9.02 -1.56 -7.07
CA TYR A 88 7.88 -1.97 -7.90
C TYR A 88 6.75 -0.94 -7.91
N PHE A 89 6.46 -0.34 -6.76
CA PHE A 89 5.39 0.65 -6.62
C PHE A 89 5.69 1.93 -7.42
N GLN A 90 6.93 2.40 -7.40
CA GLN A 90 7.36 3.54 -8.22
C GLN A 90 7.18 3.27 -9.70
N HIS A 91 7.52 2.07 -10.18
CA HIS A 91 7.34 1.69 -11.58
C HIS A 91 5.87 1.50 -11.98
N SER A 92 4.99 1.06 -11.07
CA SER A 92 3.57 0.87 -11.38
C SER A 92 2.74 2.15 -11.32
N PHE A 93 3.08 3.12 -10.46
CA PHE A 93 2.18 4.23 -10.12
C PHE A 93 2.76 5.63 -10.21
N ILE A 94 4.09 5.78 -10.30
CA ILE A 94 4.75 7.10 -10.18
C ILE A 94 5.56 7.46 -11.43
N CYS A 95 6.23 6.49 -12.04
CA CYS A 95 7.04 6.71 -13.24
C CYS A 95 6.36 6.24 -14.53
N LEU A 96 6.19 7.19 -15.46
CA LEU A 96 6.50 7.04 -16.89
C LEU A 96 7.82 7.76 -17.17
#